data_AF-A0A2W2MCE5-F1
#
_entry.id   AF-A0A2W2MCE5-F1
#
_cell.length_a   1.000
_cell.length_b   1.000
_cell.length_c   1.000
_cell.angle_alpha   90.00
_cell.angle_beta   90.00
_cell.angle_gamma   90.00
#
_symmetry.space_group_name_H-M   'P 1'
#
loop_
_entity.id
_entity.type
_entity.pdbx_description
1 polymer ?
#
loop_
_entity_poly.entity_id
_entity_poly.type
_entity_poly.pdbx_seq_one_letter_code
_entity_poly.pdbx_strand_id
1 'polypeptide(L)'
;PLADPDGRRPRPGGDRRAVLALVAGLAVLALALGGLTYALLHRGGGGDGGARSSGGPDGVTPSPTASAGRTETGGGPAPSASASSSSTPPPQSVTVALSGAHTAYSGTCPPPGEEAPAFTATFTVGRLPAEVSYRWVLKSGEVSDPGWRTLSFSSEGGKSRQDTVRVTAYAQDGTFENTVGVEVRSPVRVVPDAVPFSVTCVTETPTGGASASATASASP
;
A
#
# COMPACT_ATOMS: atom_id res chain seq x y z
N PRO A 1 -8.05 58.68 35.69
CA PRO A 1 -6.63 58.62 36.08
C PRO A 1 -6.39 57.64 37.24
N LEU A 2 -6.03 56.40 36.90
CA LEU A 2 -5.18 55.46 37.65
C LEU A 2 -4.98 54.24 36.74
N ALA A 3 -3.80 53.62 36.80
CA ALA A 3 -3.33 52.72 35.76
C ALA A 3 -3.24 51.27 36.25
N ASP A 4 -3.38 50.33 35.31
CA ASP A 4 -2.62 49.07 35.35
C ASP A 4 -2.06 48.80 33.93
N PRO A 5 -0.73 48.83 33.75
CA PRO A 5 -0.11 48.63 32.45
C PRO A 5 0.77 47.36 32.38
N ASP A 6 0.36 46.22 32.97
CA ASP A 6 1.13 44.96 32.84
C ASP A 6 0.95 44.29 31.45
N GLY A 7 1.39 45.00 30.42
CA GLY A 7 1.47 44.53 29.04
C GLY A 7 2.59 43.51 28.86
N ARG A 8 2.33 42.25 29.25
CA ARG A 8 3.22 41.11 28.95
C ARG A 8 3.30 40.84 27.45
N ARG A 9 4.22 41.55 26.78
CA ARG A 9 4.72 41.17 25.46
C ARG A 9 5.49 39.85 25.58
N PRO A 10 5.23 38.84 24.72
CA PRO A 10 6.14 37.72 24.55
C PRO A 10 7.52 38.23 24.14
N ARG A 11 8.60 37.72 24.76
CA ARG A 11 9.98 38.03 24.37
C ARG A 11 10.36 37.16 23.16
N PRO A 12 10.65 37.72 21.98
CA PRO A 12 11.22 36.95 20.86
C PRO A 12 12.70 36.70 21.13
N GLY A 13 13.00 35.62 21.86
CA GLY A 13 14.36 35.26 22.29
C GLY A 13 14.69 33.77 22.22
N GLY A 14 13.82 32.94 21.64
CA GLY A 14 13.97 31.48 21.59
C GLY A 14 14.47 30.92 20.26
N ASP A 15 14.28 31.64 19.16
CA ASP A 15 14.22 31.04 17.82
C ASP A 15 15.56 30.47 17.36
N ARG A 16 16.69 31.12 17.66
CA ARG A 16 18.01 30.63 17.25
C ARG A 16 18.37 29.28 17.87
N ARG A 17 17.95 29.00 19.11
CA ARG A 17 18.20 27.70 19.75
C ARG A 17 17.23 26.62 19.27
N ALA A 18 15.97 26.98 19.04
CA ALA A 18 14.98 26.07 18.46
C ALA A 18 15.32 25.67 17.01
N VAL A 19 15.74 26.63 16.17
CA VAL A 19 16.17 26.39 14.78
C VAL A 19 17.43 25.53 14.74
N LEU A 20 18.43 25.77 15.61
CA LEU A 20 19.63 24.92 15.68
C LEU A 20 19.29 23.48 16.11
N ALA A 21 18.35 23.29 17.05
CA ALA A 21 17.89 21.95 17.45
C ALA A 21 17.17 21.22 16.31
N LEU A 22 16.34 21.92 15.52
CA LEU A 22 15.68 21.38 14.34
C LEU A 22 16.67 20.97 13.24
N VAL A 23 17.66 21.83 12.93
CA VAL A 23 18.70 21.52 11.94
C VAL A 23 19.57 20.34 12.38
N ALA A 24 19.96 20.28 13.66
CA ALA A 24 20.72 19.15 14.19
C ALA A 24 19.91 17.85 14.16
N GLY A 25 18.62 17.88 14.54
CA GLY A 25 17.73 16.72 14.47
C GLY A 25 17.54 16.21 13.03
N LEU A 26 17.35 17.12 12.07
CA LEU A 26 17.19 16.79 10.65
C LEU A 26 18.48 16.20 10.05
N ALA A 27 19.65 16.71 10.44
CA ALA A 27 20.95 16.15 10.03
C ALA A 27 21.16 14.73 10.58
N VAL A 28 20.81 14.48 11.85
CA VAL A 28 20.89 13.12 12.45
C VAL A 28 19.91 12.17 11.77
N LEU A 29 18.69 12.62 11.46
CA LEU A 29 17.70 11.81 10.73
C LEU A 29 18.19 11.44 9.33
N ALA A 30 18.76 12.40 8.59
CA ALA A 30 19.33 12.16 7.26
C ALA A 30 20.53 11.18 7.31
N LEU A 31 21.41 11.30 8.31
CA LEU A 31 22.52 10.37 8.53
C LEU A 31 22.03 8.96 8.91
N ALA A 32 20.97 8.83 9.70
CA ALA A 32 20.39 7.54 10.03
C ALA A 32 19.79 6.84 8.80
N LEU A 33 19.05 7.58 7.97
CA LEU A 33 18.45 7.05 6.72
C LEU A 33 19.52 6.70 5.68
N GLY A 34 20.53 7.56 5.51
CA GLY A 34 21.69 7.30 4.65
C GLY A 34 22.54 6.12 5.13
N GLY A 35 22.79 6.01 6.43
CA GLY A 35 23.51 4.89 7.04
C GLY A 35 22.76 3.56 6.93
N LEU A 36 21.44 3.56 7.12
CA LEU A 36 20.62 2.35 7.00
C LEU A 36 20.55 1.85 5.55
N THR A 37 20.36 2.76 4.60
CA THR A 37 20.38 2.42 3.17
C THR A 37 21.76 1.96 2.70
N TYR A 38 22.83 2.62 3.14
CA TYR A 38 24.20 2.17 2.87
C TYR A 38 24.48 0.78 3.47
N ALA A 39 24.07 0.52 4.72
CA ALA A 39 24.21 -0.79 5.34
C ALA A 39 23.44 -1.89 4.59
N LEU A 40 22.25 -1.60 4.08
CA LEU A 40 21.46 -2.56 3.28
C LEU A 40 22.08 -2.81 1.90
N LEU A 41 22.63 -1.79 1.23
CA LEU A 41 23.31 -1.95 -0.06
C LEU A 41 24.71 -2.59 0.07
N HIS A 42 25.41 -2.37 1.19
CA HIS A 42 26.78 -2.86 1.40
C HIS A 42 26.88 -4.16 2.20
N ARG A 43 25.76 -4.73 2.67
CA ARG A 43 25.71 -6.08 3.29
C ARG A 43 25.73 -7.19 2.24
N GLY A 44 26.69 -7.08 1.32
CA GLY A 44 26.95 -7.98 0.19
C GLY A 44 28.42 -8.42 0.13
N GLY A 45 29.07 -8.64 1.28
CA GLY A 45 30.45 -9.13 1.36
C GLY A 45 31.00 -9.03 2.78
N GLY A 46 31.48 -10.15 3.32
CA GLY A 46 32.03 -10.22 4.68
C GLY A 46 31.53 -11.45 5.43
N GLY A 47 32.08 -12.62 5.10
CA GLY A 47 31.93 -13.82 5.93
C GLY A 47 33.20 -14.02 6.75
N ASP A 48 33.05 -14.49 7.98
CA ASP A 48 34.13 -15.04 8.81
C ASP A 48 33.60 -16.22 9.62
N GLY A 49 34.44 -17.24 9.81
CA GLY A 49 34.03 -18.56 10.27
C GLY A 49 34.04 -18.77 11.78
N GLY A 50 33.44 -19.88 12.22
CA GLY A 50 33.52 -20.36 13.59
C GLY A 50 33.04 -21.81 13.70
N ALA A 51 33.97 -22.73 14.01
CA ALA A 51 33.68 -24.12 14.39
C ALA A 51 32.79 -24.17 15.67
N ARG A 52 32.28 -25.30 16.19
CA ARG A 52 32.95 -26.53 16.70
C ARG A 52 31.88 -27.65 16.83
N SER A 53 32.10 -28.87 16.33
CA SER A 53 32.66 -30.04 17.04
C SER A 53 31.65 -30.96 17.76
N SER A 54 31.48 -32.17 17.22
CA SER A 54 31.29 -33.47 17.91
C SER A 54 31.06 -34.57 16.85
N GLY A 55 31.65 -35.77 16.87
CA GLY A 55 32.79 -36.31 17.63
C GLY A 55 33.25 -37.62 16.93
N GLY A 56 34.52 -38.02 17.08
CA GLY A 56 35.02 -39.34 16.63
C GLY A 56 34.92 -40.41 17.73
N PRO A 57 35.71 -41.51 17.69
CA PRO A 57 36.60 -42.01 16.64
C PRO A 57 36.00 -43.30 16.00
N ASP A 58 36.67 -44.33 15.44
CA ASP A 58 38.08 -44.69 15.20
C ASP A 58 38.15 -45.72 14.02
N GLY A 59 39.34 -46.27 13.72
CA GLY A 59 39.46 -47.67 13.26
C GLY A 59 40.18 -47.96 11.93
N VAL A 60 41.52 -48.07 11.98
CA VAL A 60 42.37 -48.96 11.16
C VAL A 60 42.61 -48.64 9.65
N THR A 61 43.77 -48.02 9.41
CA THR A 61 44.92 -48.44 8.55
C THR A 61 44.71 -49.18 7.20
N PRO A 62 45.49 -48.89 6.12
CA PRO A 62 45.18 -49.29 4.75
C PRO A 62 46.02 -50.45 4.19
N SER A 63 45.58 -51.06 3.06
CA SER A 63 46.45 -51.41 1.90
C SER A 63 45.65 -51.99 0.71
N PRO A 64 46.21 -51.97 -0.52
CA PRO A 64 45.48 -52.29 -1.75
C PRO A 64 45.70 -53.73 -2.26
N THR A 65 44.70 -54.28 -2.95
CA THR A 65 44.89 -55.46 -3.83
C THR A 65 44.08 -55.29 -5.11
N ALA A 66 44.77 -55.24 -6.24
CA ALA A 66 44.15 -55.37 -7.56
C ALA A 66 43.96 -56.86 -7.90
N SER A 67 42.81 -57.23 -8.46
CA SER A 67 42.62 -58.48 -9.19
C SER A 67 41.70 -58.25 -10.38
N ALA A 68 42.22 -58.49 -11.58
CA ALA A 68 41.44 -58.48 -12.80
C ALA A 68 40.69 -59.82 -12.97
N GLY A 69 39.44 -59.76 -13.41
CA GLY A 69 38.63 -60.94 -13.75
C GLY A 69 37.66 -60.61 -14.89
N ARG A 70 37.98 -61.08 -16.10
CA ARG A 70 37.13 -60.97 -17.29
C ARG A 70 36.00 -62.00 -17.24
N THR A 71 34.75 -61.59 -17.50
CA THR A 71 33.85 -62.33 -18.41
C THR A 71 32.86 -61.39 -19.10
N GLU A 72 32.42 -61.81 -20.30
CA GLU A 72 31.67 -61.07 -21.30
C GLU A 72 30.17 -60.82 -21.04
N THR A 73 29.60 -60.03 -21.97
CA THR A 73 28.23 -60.15 -22.52
C THR A 73 27.06 -59.66 -21.66
N GLY A 74 26.40 -58.60 -22.15
CA GLY A 74 25.14 -58.11 -21.57
C GLY A 74 24.85 -56.64 -21.88
N GLY A 75 24.80 -56.27 -23.17
CA GLY A 75 24.42 -54.92 -23.58
C GLY A 75 22.94 -54.63 -23.31
N GLY A 76 22.61 -54.17 -22.11
CA GLY A 76 21.34 -53.52 -21.80
C GLY A 76 21.57 -52.01 -21.65
N PRO A 77 20.88 -51.14 -22.41
CA PRO A 77 20.93 -49.72 -22.11
C PRO A 77 20.37 -49.52 -20.71
N ALA A 78 21.16 -48.94 -19.80
CA ALA A 78 20.62 -48.43 -18.55
C ALA A 78 19.46 -47.50 -18.91
N PRO A 79 18.29 -47.61 -18.24
CA PRO A 79 17.20 -46.68 -18.51
C PRO A 79 17.74 -45.29 -18.25
N SER A 80 17.87 -44.48 -19.30
CA SER A 80 18.20 -43.07 -19.18
C SER A 80 17.27 -42.51 -18.12
N ALA A 81 17.85 -41.99 -17.03
CA ALA A 81 17.07 -41.27 -16.04
C ALA A 81 16.42 -40.11 -16.80
N SER A 82 15.14 -40.26 -17.15
CA SER A 82 14.38 -39.25 -17.85
C SER A 82 14.53 -37.99 -17.02
N ALA A 83 15.25 -37.01 -17.56
CA ALA A 83 15.38 -35.72 -16.93
C ALA A 83 13.97 -35.13 -16.89
N SER A 84 13.30 -35.31 -15.75
CA SER A 84 11.94 -34.85 -15.53
C SER A 84 11.96 -33.35 -15.75
N SER A 85 11.50 -32.93 -16.93
CA SER A 85 11.41 -31.54 -17.33
C SER A 85 10.61 -30.85 -16.25
N SER A 86 11.31 -30.12 -15.39
CA SER A 86 10.74 -29.47 -14.21
C SER A 86 10.02 -28.23 -14.71
N SER A 87 8.85 -28.48 -15.29
CA SER A 87 7.98 -27.47 -15.89
C SER A 87 7.44 -26.60 -14.78
N THR A 88 8.12 -25.50 -14.51
CA THR A 88 7.66 -24.46 -13.59
C THR A 88 6.21 -24.11 -13.96
N PRO A 89 5.26 -24.13 -13.01
CA PRO A 89 3.89 -23.72 -13.29
C PRO A 89 3.88 -22.33 -13.95
N PRO A 90 2.99 -22.07 -14.93
CA PRO A 90 2.96 -20.78 -15.61
C PRO A 90 2.82 -19.62 -14.60
N PRO A 91 3.32 -18.40 -14.90
CA PRO A 91 3.23 -17.27 -13.98
C PRO A 91 1.77 -16.92 -13.64
N GLN A 92 1.51 -16.39 -12.45
CA GLN A 92 0.18 -15.88 -12.11
C GLN A 92 -0.17 -14.66 -12.98
N SER A 93 -1.46 -14.38 -13.14
CA SER A 93 -1.95 -13.16 -13.77
C SER A 93 -3.09 -12.56 -12.96
N VAL A 94 -3.20 -11.24 -13.01
CA VAL A 94 -4.32 -10.45 -12.46
C VAL A 94 -4.74 -9.44 -13.51
N THR A 95 -6.03 -9.41 -13.83
CA THR A 95 -6.65 -8.34 -14.61
C THR A 95 -7.58 -7.57 -13.68
N VAL A 96 -7.57 -6.23 -13.77
CA VAL A 96 -8.49 -5.37 -13.02
C VAL A 96 -9.27 -4.53 -14.01
N ALA A 97 -10.60 -4.58 -13.93
CA ALA A 97 -11.49 -3.66 -14.63
C ALA A 97 -12.13 -2.73 -13.59
N LEU A 98 -12.05 -1.41 -13.82
CA LEU A 98 -12.56 -0.39 -12.91
C LEU A 98 -13.74 0.35 -13.55
N SER A 99 -14.84 0.50 -12.81
CA SER A 99 -15.99 1.30 -13.21
C SER A 99 -16.37 2.31 -12.12
N GLY A 100 -17.01 3.41 -12.52
CA GLY A 100 -17.55 4.42 -11.62
C GLY A 100 -19.05 4.63 -11.83
N ALA A 101 -19.76 4.95 -10.75
CA ALA A 101 -21.15 5.39 -10.72
C ALA A 101 -21.24 6.71 -9.95
N HIS A 102 -22.18 7.57 -10.30
CA HIS A 102 -22.36 8.91 -9.69
C HIS A 102 -21.06 9.75 -9.68
N THR A 103 -20.24 9.64 -10.73
CA THR A 103 -18.92 10.30 -10.82
C THR A 103 -18.98 11.82 -10.97
N ALA A 104 -20.16 12.42 -11.01
CA ALA A 104 -20.36 13.85 -10.87
C ALA A 104 -21.46 14.10 -9.84
N TYR A 105 -21.12 14.75 -8.73
CA TYR A 105 -22.06 15.17 -7.70
C TYR A 105 -22.16 16.70 -7.62
N SER A 106 -23.36 17.22 -7.38
CA SER A 106 -23.58 18.64 -7.07
C SER A 106 -24.72 18.77 -6.06
N GLY A 107 -24.42 19.19 -4.85
CA GLY A 107 -25.39 19.23 -3.75
C GLY A 107 -24.75 19.52 -2.40
N THR A 108 -25.46 19.22 -1.31
CA THR A 108 -24.94 19.39 0.05
C THR A 108 -23.88 18.34 0.39
N CYS A 109 -22.83 18.75 1.10
CA CYS A 109 -21.73 17.85 1.46
C CYS A 109 -21.77 17.46 2.95
N PRO A 110 -21.49 16.18 3.29
CA PRO A 110 -21.08 15.11 2.39
C PRO A 110 -22.22 14.58 1.51
N PRO A 111 -21.93 14.13 0.28
CA PRO A 111 -22.92 13.52 -0.60
C PRO A 111 -23.66 12.37 0.14
N PRO A 112 -25.00 12.30 0.09
CA PRO A 112 -25.75 11.25 0.75
C PRO A 112 -25.47 9.90 0.10
N GLY A 113 -25.57 8.81 0.87
CA GLY A 113 -24.89 7.53 0.60
C GLY A 113 -24.91 7.03 -0.85
N GLU A 114 -26.07 6.94 -1.49
CA GLU A 114 -26.19 6.44 -2.87
C GLU A 114 -25.79 7.46 -3.95
N GLU A 115 -25.89 8.76 -3.66
CA GLU A 115 -25.51 9.85 -4.57
C GLU A 115 -23.99 10.13 -4.55
N ALA A 116 -23.28 9.62 -3.53
CA ALA A 116 -21.83 9.71 -3.43
C ALA A 116 -21.13 8.93 -4.58
N PRO A 117 -20.09 9.50 -5.22
CA PRO A 117 -19.32 8.80 -6.24
C PRO A 117 -18.82 7.43 -5.76
N ALA A 118 -19.20 6.37 -6.47
CA ALA A 118 -18.91 4.99 -6.13
C ALA A 118 -18.05 4.35 -7.22
N PHE A 119 -17.04 3.57 -6.83
CA PHE A 119 -16.10 2.93 -7.75
C PHE A 119 -16.01 1.46 -7.43
N THR A 120 -16.14 0.61 -8.45
CA THR A 120 -16.11 -0.85 -8.32
C THR A 120 -14.98 -1.44 -9.15
N ALA A 121 -14.05 -2.11 -8.47
CA ALA A 121 -12.94 -2.79 -9.09
C ALA A 121 -13.25 -4.30 -9.18
N THR A 122 -13.24 -4.83 -10.41
CA THR A 122 -13.42 -6.26 -10.70
C THR A 122 -12.08 -6.90 -10.95
N PHE A 123 -11.63 -7.73 -10.01
CA PHE A 123 -10.35 -8.44 -10.05
C PHE A 123 -10.56 -9.85 -10.60
N THR A 124 -9.85 -10.19 -11.68
CA THR A 124 -9.85 -11.54 -12.26
C THR A 124 -8.46 -12.16 -12.18
N VAL A 125 -8.34 -13.33 -11.53
CA VAL A 125 -7.08 -14.08 -11.41
C VAL A 125 -6.95 -15.18 -12.44
N GLY A 126 -5.73 -15.43 -12.93
CA GLY A 126 -5.46 -16.50 -13.90
C GLY A 126 -5.72 -17.91 -13.35
N ARG A 127 -5.40 -18.16 -12.07
CA ARG A 127 -5.52 -19.47 -11.41
C ARG A 127 -5.95 -19.34 -9.95
N LEU A 128 -6.34 -20.48 -9.39
CA LEU A 128 -6.79 -20.64 -8.01
C LEU A 128 -5.93 -21.69 -7.29
N PRO A 129 -5.73 -21.59 -5.96
CA PRO A 129 -6.03 -20.41 -5.14
C PRO A 129 -5.08 -19.24 -5.46
N ALA A 130 -5.47 -18.03 -5.05
CA ALA A 130 -4.66 -16.82 -5.19
C ALA A 130 -5.00 -15.79 -4.09
N GLU A 131 -4.06 -14.89 -3.79
CA GLU A 131 -4.30 -13.74 -2.91
C GLU A 131 -3.84 -12.47 -3.60
N VAL A 132 -4.78 -11.57 -3.87
CA VAL A 132 -4.50 -10.29 -4.54
C VAL A 132 -4.36 -9.21 -3.48
N SER A 133 -3.16 -8.62 -3.35
CA SER A 133 -2.94 -7.48 -2.45
C SER A 133 -3.04 -6.18 -3.25
N TYR A 134 -3.98 -5.32 -2.88
CA TYR A 134 -4.36 -4.12 -3.61
C TYR A 134 -4.67 -2.93 -2.68
N ARG A 135 -4.75 -1.71 -3.21
CA ARG A 135 -5.28 -0.53 -2.50
C ARG A 135 -5.97 0.43 -3.44
N TRP A 136 -6.87 1.25 -2.90
CA TRP A 136 -7.51 2.36 -3.62
C TRP A 136 -6.62 3.61 -3.56
N VAL A 137 -6.50 4.35 -4.66
CA VAL A 137 -5.66 5.56 -4.75
C VAL A 137 -6.39 6.71 -5.44
N LEU A 138 -6.14 7.95 -5.00
CA LEU A 138 -6.48 9.17 -5.73
C LEU A 138 -5.23 9.66 -6.47
N LYS A 139 -5.42 10.43 -7.54
CA LYS A 139 -4.29 11.12 -8.18
C LYS A 139 -3.65 12.18 -7.27
N SER A 140 -4.43 12.76 -6.34
CA SER A 140 -3.92 13.72 -5.36
C SER A 140 -3.37 13.10 -4.07
N GLY A 141 -3.41 11.77 -3.89
CA GLY A 141 -3.01 11.13 -2.62
C GLY A 141 -3.74 9.81 -2.35
N GLU A 142 -3.78 9.37 -1.10
CA GLU A 142 -4.58 8.20 -0.72
C GLU A 142 -6.09 8.50 -0.73
N VAL A 143 -6.90 7.50 -1.10
CA VAL A 143 -8.33 7.47 -0.76
C VAL A 143 -8.46 7.36 0.76
N SER A 144 -9.63 7.67 1.33
CA SER A 144 -9.98 7.39 2.73
C SER A 144 -10.08 5.89 3.05
N ASP A 145 -8.99 5.15 2.83
CA ASP A 145 -8.73 3.77 3.25
C ASP A 145 -7.19 3.55 3.23
N PRO A 146 -6.48 3.71 4.37
CA PRO A 146 -5.06 4.06 4.41
C PRO A 146 -4.11 2.86 4.29
N GLY A 147 -4.41 1.86 3.45
CA GLY A 147 -3.61 0.64 3.45
C GLY A 147 -3.86 -0.38 2.34
N TRP A 148 -2.99 -1.39 2.34
CA TRP A 148 -3.09 -2.55 1.45
C TRP A 148 -4.15 -3.53 1.97
N ARG A 149 -5.21 -3.71 1.19
CA ARG A 149 -6.21 -4.78 1.33
C ARG A 149 -5.67 -6.08 0.73
N THR A 150 -6.32 -7.20 1.09
CA THR A 150 -6.10 -8.52 0.50
C THR A 150 -7.44 -9.14 0.08
N LEU A 151 -7.52 -9.58 -1.18
CA LEU A 151 -8.66 -10.29 -1.75
C LEU A 151 -8.25 -11.74 -2.04
N SER A 152 -8.69 -12.67 -1.19
CA SER A 152 -8.41 -14.10 -1.34
C SER A 152 -9.33 -14.74 -2.38
N PHE A 153 -8.82 -15.73 -3.13
CA PHE A 153 -9.54 -16.54 -4.09
C PHE A 153 -9.28 -18.02 -3.75
N SER A 154 -10.32 -18.74 -3.32
CA SER A 154 -10.24 -20.15 -2.93
C SER A 154 -10.09 -21.07 -4.14
N SER A 155 -9.54 -22.28 -3.92
CA SER A 155 -9.40 -23.33 -4.95
C SER A 155 -10.71 -23.72 -5.63
N GLU A 156 -11.82 -23.68 -4.89
CA GLU A 156 -13.17 -24.03 -5.34
C GLU A 156 -14.02 -22.80 -5.72
N GLY A 157 -13.44 -21.59 -5.64
CA GLY A 157 -14.16 -20.33 -5.86
C GLY A 157 -14.23 -19.91 -7.33
N GLY A 158 -14.93 -18.81 -7.58
CA GLY A 158 -14.83 -18.09 -8.86
C GLY A 158 -13.49 -17.39 -9.02
N LYS A 159 -13.02 -17.25 -10.28
CA LYS A 159 -11.80 -16.48 -10.62
C LYS A 159 -11.98 -14.96 -10.60
N SER A 160 -13.21 -14.47 -10.44
CA SER A 160 -13.55 -13.05 -10.41
C SER A 160 -14.15 -12.67 -9.05
N ARG A 161 -13.74 -11.51 -8.52
CA ARG A 161 -14.28 -10.89 -7.30
C ARG A 161 -14.29 -9.37 -7.46
N GLN A 162 -15.14 -8.71 -6.68
CA GLN A 162 -15.30 -7.26 -6.69
C GLN A 162 -15.00 -6.65 -5.31
N ASP A 163 -14.48 -5.43 -5.32
CA ASP A 163 -14.48 -4.52 -4.17
C ASP A 163 -15.03 -3.15 -4.62
N THR A 164 -15.67 -2.43 -3.71
CA THR A 164 -16.30 -1.14 -4.00
C THR A 164 -15.95 -0.12 -2.92
N VAL A 165 -15.60 1.10 -3.34
CA VAL A 165 -15.39 2.25 -2.46
C VAL A 165 -16.33 3.39 -2.84
N ARG A 166 -16.79 4.18 -1.86
CA ARG A 166 -17.48 5.45 -2.08
C ARG A 166 -16.57 6.59 -1.63
N VAL A 167 -16.54 7.68 -2.41
CA VAL A 167 -15.81 8.89 -2.03
C VAL A 167 -16.74 9.82 -1.26
N THR A 168 -16.37 10.13 -0.01
CA THR A 168 -16.99 11.18 0.78
C THR A 168 -16.11 12.43 0.76
N ALA A 169 -16.72 13.61 0.64
CA ALA A 169 -16.06 14.90 0.71
C ALA A 169 -16.76 15.78 1.73
N TYR A 170 -16.01 16.55 2.51
CA TYR A 170 -16.54 17.41 3.57
C TYR A 170 -16.08 18.85 3.32
N ALA A 171 -16.92 19.64 2.66
CA ALA A 171 -16.72 21.08 2.43
C ALA A 171 -18.07 21.80 2.51
N GLN A 172 -18.06 23.12 2.75
CA GLN A 172 -19.28 23.94 2.74
C GLN A 172 -19.69 24.29 1.31
N ASP A 173 -18.69 24.61 0.48
CA ASP A 173 -18.84 25.03 -0.90
C ASP A 173 -17.60 24.64 -1.74
N GLY A 174 -17.75 24.71 -3.06
CA GLY A 174 -16.66 24.52 -4.03
C GLY A 174 -16.61 23.14 -4.69
N THR A 175 -15.76 22.99 -5.71
CA THR A 175 -15.65 21.77 -6.52
C THR A 175 -14.30 21.08 -6.28
N PHE A 176 -14.35 19.77 -6.01
CA PHE A 176 -13.21 18.88 -5.94
C PHE A 176 -13.21 17.94 -7.14
N GLU A 177 -12.14 17.96 -7.94
CA GLU A 177 -11.96 17.05 -9.10
C GLU A 177 -10.75 16.14 -8.88
N ASN A 178 -10.89 14.86 -9.24
CA ASN A 178 -9.83 13.87 -9.05
C ASN A 178 -10.02 12.64 -9.95
N THR A 179 -9.14 11.64 -9.81
CA THR A 179 -9.32 10.32 -10.41
C THR A 179 -9.11 9.24 -9.35
N VAL A 180 -10.02 8.25 -9.27
CA VAL A 180 -9.82 7.03 -8.46
C VAL A 180 -9.15 5.96 -9.32
N GLY A 181 -8.12 5.31 -8.77
CA GLY A 181 -7.51 4.10 -9.33
C GLY A 181 -7.36 3.00 -8.28
N VAL A 182 -6.86 1.85 -8.71
CA VAL A 182 -6.50 0.71 -7.83
C VAL A 182 -5.07 0.28 -8.14
N GLU A 183 -4.19 0.25 -7.14
CA GLU A 183 -2.88 -0.38 -7.30
C GLU A 183 -2.93 -1.84 -6.84
N VAL A 184 -2.41 -2.77 -7.64
CA VAL A 184 -2.16 -4.16 -7.24
C VAL A 184 -0.66 -4.38 -7.07
N ARG A 185 -0.27 -5.04 -5.97
CA ARG A 185 1.14 -5.32 -5.62
C ARG A 185 1.51 -6.81 -5.68
N SER A 186 0.56 -7.70 -5.45
CA SER A 186 0.73 -9.16 -5.38
C SER A 186 -0.51 -9.85 -5.96
N PRO A 187 -0.40 -11.02 -6.63
CA PRO A 187 0.83 -11.77 -6.96
C PRO A 187 1.66 -11.14 -8.10
N VAL A 188 1.07 -10.21 -8.86
CA VAL A 188 1.72 -9.45 -9.93
C VAL A 188 1.40 -7.97 -9.72
N ARG A 189 2.35 -7.08 -10.01
CA ARG A 189 2.09 -5.63 -9.96
C ARG A 189 1.29 -5.21 -11.17
N VAL A 190 0.15 -4.55 -10.94
CA VAL A 190 -0.72 -4.01 -12.00
C VAL A 190 -1.22 -2.64 -11.53
N VAL A 191 -1.18 -1.66 -12.43
CA VAL A 191 -1.83 -0.37 -12.26
C VAL A 191 -2.75 -0.21 -13.49
N PRO A 192 -4.07 -0.45 -13.34
CA PRO A 192 -5.06 -0.24 -14.38
C PRO A 192 -5.36 1.26 -14.53
N ASP A 193 -6.13 1.61 -15.56
CA ASP A 193 -6.59 2.97 -15.77
C ASP A 193 -7.45 3.50 -14.60
N ALA A 194 -7.33 4.81 -14.34
CA ALA A 194 -8.07 5.51 -13.29
C ALA A 194 -9.33 6.20 -13.86
N VAL A 195 -10.40 6.24 -13.06
CA VAL A 195 -11.69 6.85 -13.44
C VAL A 195 -11.80 8.27 -12.85
N PRO A 196 -12.06 9.30 -13.66
CA PRO A 196 -12.25 10.67 -13.19
C PRO A 196 -13.59 10.86 -12.47
N PHE A 197 -13.62 11.80 -11.53
CA PHE A 197 -14.84 12.25 -10.89
C PHE A 197 -14.76 13.70 -10.37
N SER A 198 -15.92 14.29 -10.12
CA SER A 198 -16.07 15.60 -9.48
C SER A 198 -17.13 15.58 -8.38
N VAL A 199 -16.90 16.34 -7.31
CA VAL A 199 -17.85 16.60 -6.23
C VAL A 199 -17.93 18.11 -6.04
N THR A 200 -19.09 18.69 -6.35
CA THR A 200 -19.40 20.10 -6.09
C THR A 200 -20.27 20.21 -4.86
N CYS A 201 -19.71 20.78 -3.80
CA CYS A 201 -20.44 21.15 -2.60
C CYS A 201 -21.11 22.50 -2.84
N VAL A 202 -22.40 22.62 -2.49
CA VAL A 202 -23.12 23.89 -2.47
C VAL A 202 -23.68 24.15 -1.08
N THR A 203 -23.53 25.38 -0.61
CA THR A 203 -24.18 25.85 0.62
C THR A 203 -25.68 25.96 0.38
N GLU A 204 -26.51 25.34 1.22
CA GLU A 204 -27.94 25.62 1.17
C GLU A 204 -28.19 27.08 1.53
N THR A 205 -28.87 27.80 0.64
CA THR A 205 -29.46 29.08 1.01
C THR A 205 -30.75 28.79 1.78
N PRO A 206 -30.85 29.13 3.08
CA PRO A 206 -32.02 28.79 3.88
C PRO A 206 -33.28 29.46 3.30
N THR A 207 -34.09 28.68 2.60
CA THR A 207 -35.35 29.12 2.00
C THR A 207 -36.44 29.12 3.06
N GLY A 208 -36.26 30.02 4.03
CA GLY A 208 -37.04 30.11 5.26
C GLY A 208 -36.87 31.49 5.86
N GLY A 209 -37.31 32.52 5.12
CA GLY A 209 -37.30 33.89 5.59
C GLY A 209 -38.08 34.00 6.90
N ALA A 210 -37.36 34.15 8.02
CA ALA A 210 -37.95 34.50 9.28
C ALA A 210 -38.50 35.93 9.16
N SER A 211 -39.80 36.05 8.87
CA SER A 211 -40.53 37.31 9.00
C SER A 211 -40.52 37.73 10.46
N ALA A 212 -39.46 38.43 10.85
CA ALA A 212 -39.44 39.22 12.06
C ALA A 212 -40.45 40.36 11.88
N SER A 213 -41.70 40.11 12.30
CA SER A 213 -42.73 41.14 12.41
C SER A 213 -42.27 42.17 13.43
N ALA A 214 -41.56 43.19 12.96
CA ALA A 214 -41.09 44.32 13.74
C ALA A 214 -42.27 45.26 14.07
N THR A 215 -43.16 44.80 14.94
CA THR A 215 -44.19 45.66 15.54
C THR A 215 -43.56 46.46 16.68
N ALA A 216 -42.79 47.48 16.33
CA ALA A 216 -42.32 48.49 17.27
C ALA A 216 -43.38 49.58 17.44
N SER A 217 -43.48 50.11 18.67
CA SER A 217 -44.41 51.17 19.13
C SER A 217 -45.84 50.69 19.43
N ALA A 218 -46.50 51.13 20.52
CA ALA A 218 -46.20 52.30 21.36
C ALA A 218 -46.32 52.04 22.88
N SER A 219 -45.48 52.74 23.64
CA SER A 219 -45.70 53.22 25.01
C SER A 219 -46.18 54.70 24.92
N PRO A 220 -46.70 55.35 25.98
CA PRO A 220 -46.77 54.98 27.40
C PRO A 220 -48.16 54.56 27.91
#